data_AF-A0A2V7RP16-F1
#
_entry.id   AF-A0A2V7RP16-F1
#
_cell.length_a   1.000
_cell.length_b   1.000
_cell.length_c   1.000
_cell.angle_alpha   90.00
_cell.angle_beta   90.00
_cell.angle_gamma   90.00
#
_symmetry.space_group_name_H-M   'P 1'
#
loop_
_entity.id
_entity.type
_entity.pdbx_description
1 polymer ?
#
loop_
_entity_poly.entity_id
_entity_poly.type
_entity_poly.pdbx_seq_one_letter_code
_entity_poly.pdbx_strand_id
1 'polypeptide(L)'
;MLSAMTPSIVLDRDGKLFMVVGTPGGPTIITSVFQVIVNVVDFKMSLADAVAAPRIHHQALPDIIGYERNGLLPAVVDSLKAMGHEV
;
A
#
# COMPACT_ATOMS: atom_id res chain seq x y z
N MET A 1 -8.73 22.19 -6.57
CA MET A 1 -7.95 21.39 -5.61
C MET A 1 -8.51 19.97 -5.67
N LEU A 2 -7.70 18.99 -6.08
CA LEU A 2 -8.11 17.57 -6.16
C LEU A 2 -7.57 16.84 -4.93
N SER A 3 -8.35 15.91 -4.37
CA SER A 3 -8.00 15.18 -3.16
C SER A 3 -7.60 13.74 -3.47
N ALA A 4 -6.61 13.22 -2.74
CA ALA A 4 -6.21 11.81 -2.75
C ALA A 4 -6.95 10.96 -1.69
N MET A 5 -7.86 11.57 -0.91
CA MET A 5 -8.60 10.86 0.13
C MET A 5 -9.38 9.68 -0.46
N THR A 6 -9.14 8.48 0.08
CA THR A 6 -9.74 7.23 -0.39
C THR A 6 -10.40 6.45 0.77
N PRO A 7 -11.38 7.02 1.49
CA PRO A 7 -12.13 6.27 2.49
C PRO A 7 -12.88 5.12 1.80
N SER A 8 -12.67 3.89 2.27
CA SER A 8 -13.11 2.69 1.56
C SER A 8 -13.88 1.73 2.48
N ILE A 9 -14.97 1.19 1.95
CA ILE A 9 -15.73 0.07 2.54
C ILE A 9 -15.64 -1.09 1.56
N VAL A 10 -15.17 -2.24 2.05
CA VAL A 10 -15.05 -3.47 1.28
C VAL A 10 -16.15 -4.42 1.74
N LEU A 11 -16.89 -4.97 0.78
CA LEU A 11 -17.90 -5.99 0.99
C LEU A 11 -17.39 -7.33 0.47
N ASP A 12 -17.81 -8.42 1.10
CA ASP A 12 -17.56 -9.76 0.57
C ASP A 12 -18.48 -10.08 -0.63
N ARG A 13 -18.35 -11.30 -1.17
CA ARG A 13 -19.15 -11.75 -2.31
C ARG A 13 -20.65 -11.85 -2.03
N ASP A 14 -21.03 -11.96 -0.76
CA ASP A 14 -22.44 -11.99 -0.32
C ASP A 14 -22.97 -10.57 -0.02
N GLY A 15 -22.16 -9.53 -0.22
CA GLY A 15 -22.49 -8.14 0.09
C GLY A 15 -22.42 -7.81 1.59
N LYS A 16 -21.84 -8.68 2.42
CA LYS A 16 -21.66 -8.40 3.85
C LYS A 16 -20.42 -7.54 4.07
N LEU A 17 -20.45 -6.73 5.12
CA LEU A 17 -19.31 -5.91 5.49
C LEU A 17 -18.09 -6.80 5.78
N PHE A 18 -17.01 -6.55 5.04
CA PHE A 18 -15.75 -7.25 5.21
C PHE A 18 -14.69 -6.38 5.91
N MET A 19 -14.54 -5.12 5.47
CA MET A 19 -13.55 -4.20 6.03
C MET A 19 -13.94 -2.73 5.81
N VAL A 20 -13.58 -1.85 6.74
CA VAL A 20 -13.59 -0.39 6.57
C VAL A 20 -12.16 0.12 6.76
N VAL A 21 -11.65 0.91 5.81
CA VAL A 21 -10.25 1.36 5.82
C VAL A 21 -10.10 2.76 5.24
N GLY A 22 -9.18 3.52 5.82
CA GLY A 22 -8.76 4.84 5.38
C GLY A 22 -7.52 5.29 6.15
N THR A 23 -6.83 6.31 5.65
CA THR A 23 -5.62 6.86 6.30
C THR A 23 -5.38 8.30 5.85
N PRO A 24 -4.75 9.17 6.68
CA PRO A 24 -4.11 10.39 6.20
C PRO A 24 -2.82 10.07 5.43
N GLY A 25 -2.19 11.07 4.79
CA GLY A 25 -0.89 10.91 4.12
C GLY A 25 -0.68 11.72 2.84
N GLY A 26 -1.64 12.56 2.44
CA GLY A 26 -1.53 13.31 1.20
C GLY A 26 -1.52 12.37 -0.03
N PRO A 27 -0.57 12.49 -0.96
CA PRO A 27 -0.52 11.62 -2.15
C PRO A 27 -0.42 10.10 -1.86
N THR A 28 0.15 9.72 -0.71
CA THR A 28 0.35 8.31 -0.34
C THR A 28 -0.92 7.60 0.12
N ILE A 29 -2.03 8.33 0.32
CA ILE A 29 -3.29 7.76 0.81
C ILE A 29 -3.77 6.62 -0.11
N ILE A 30 -3.72 6.84 -1.42
CA ILE A 30 -4.23 5.90 -2.42
C ILE A 30 -3.46 4.57 -2.33
N THR A 31 -2.13 4.62 -2.40
CA THR A 31 -1.28 3.42 -2.35
C THR A 31 -1.32 2.75 -0.98
N SER A 32 -1.48 3.50 0.10
CA SER A 32 -1.54 2.95 1.46
C SER A 32 -2.84 2.17 1.69
N VAL A 33 -3.98 2.74 1.29
CA VAL A 33 -5.27 2.04 1.35
C VAL A 33 -5.25 0.79 0.48
N PHE A 34 -4.72 0.90 -0.75
CA PHE A 34 -4.55 -0.24 -1.65
C PHE A 34 -3.73 -1.37 -1.01
N GLN A 35 -2.58 -1.06 -0.41
CA GLN A 35 -1.71 -2.06 0.22
C GLN A 35 -2.41 -2.77 1.39
N VAL A 36 -3.15 -2.05 2.24
CA VAL A 36 -3.91 -2.69 3.33
C VAL A 36 -4.95 -3.66 2.78
N ILE A 37 -5.67 -3.26 1.72
CA ILE A 37 -6.66 -4.14 1.06
C ILE A 37 -6.00 -5.39 0.50
N VAL A 38 -4.90 -5.26 -0.25
CA VAL A 38 -4.15 -6.39 -0.82
C VAL A 38 -3.59 -7.29 0.28
N ASN A 39 -3.05 -6.73 1.37
CA ASN A 39 -2.54 -7.49 2.50
C ASN A 39 -3.61 -8.38 3.15
N VAL A 40 -4.82 -7.86 3.34
CA VAL A 40 -5.93 -8.64 3.88
C VAL A 40 -6.47 -9.65 2.86
N VAL A 41 -6.69 -9.21 1.61
CA VAL A 41 -7.40 -10.02 0.61
C VAL A 41 -6.49 -11.07 -0.02
N ASP A 42 -5.29 -10.71 -0.45
CA ASP A 42 -4.40 -11.60 -1.21
C ASP A 42 -3.43 -12.32 -0.27
N PHE A 43 -2.78 -11.58 0.64
CA PHE A 43 -1.81 -12.15 1.58
C PHE A 43 -2.44 -12.74 2.85
N LYS A 44 -3.78 -12.66 2.99
CA LYS A 44 -4.55 -13.25 4.09
C LYS A 44 -4.08 -12.80 5.48
N MET A 45 -3.52 -11.60 5.57
CA MET A 45 -3.10 -11.01 6.83
C MET A 45 -4.31 -10.64 7.70
N SER A 46 -4.13 -10.63 9.02
CA SER A 46 -5.09 -9.96 9.89
C SER A 46 -5.10 -8.45 9.57
N LEU A 47 -6.20 -7.75 9.87
CA LEU A 47 -6.24 -6.31 9.64
C LEU A 47 -5.13 -5.55 10.39
N ALA A 48 -4.81 -5.99 11.61
CA ALA A 48 -3.75 -5.38 12.41
C ALA A 48 -2.38 -5.56 11.74
N ASP A 49 -2.06 -6.78 11.28
CA ASP A 49 -0.81 -7.07 10.58
C ASP A 49 -0.74 -6.33 9.24
N ALA A 50 -1.85 -6.27 8.50
CA ALA A 50 -1.94 -5.56 7.23
C ALA A 50 -1.67 -4.04 7.38
N VAL A 51 -2.12 -3.44 8.48
CA VAL A 51 -1.87 -2.03 8.81
C VAL A 51 -0.43 -1.80 9.27
N ALA A 52 0.14 -2.76 10.02
CA ALA A 52 1.50 -2.71 10.55
C ALA A 52 2.58 -3.08 9.51
N ALA A 53 2.20 -3.74 8.42
CA ALA A 53 3.11 -4.13 7.36
C ALA A 53 3.79 -2.90 6.73
N PRO A 54 5.10 -2.98 6.42
CA PRO A 54 5.81 -1.88 5.77
C PRO A 54 5.22 -1.50 4.42
N ARG A 55 5.29 -0.22 4.07
CA ARG A 55 4.67 0.32 2.85
C ARG A 55 5.69 0.73 1.79
N ILE A 56 5.27 0.60 0.53
CA ILE A 56 5.91 1.15 -0.67
C ILE A 56 5.03 2.21 -1.33
N HIS A 57 5.61 3.16 -2.05
CA HIS A 57 4.88 4.21 -2.76
C HIS A 57 5.65 4.70 -3.99
N HIS A 58 4.93 4.84 -5.10
CA HIS A 58 5.38 5.54 -6.30
C HIS A 58 4.17 6.30 -6.86
N GLN A 59 4.41 7.50 -7.40
CA GLN A 59 3.34 8.40 -7.86
C GLN A 59 3.65 9.05 -9.21
N ALA A 60 4.36 8.32 -10.08
CA ALA A 60 4.93 8.78 -11.35
C ALA A 60 6.03 9.83 -11.18
N LEU A 61 5.74 10.97 -10.56
CA LEU A 61 6.70 12.04 -10.30
C LEU A 61 6.71 12.40 -8.80
N PRO A 62 7.88 12.44 -8.14
CA PRO A 62 9.20 12.03 -8.65
C PRO A 62 9.24 10.55 -9.04
N ASP A 63 10.06 10.20 -10.03
CA ASP A 63 10.19 8.83 -10.54
C ASP A 63 11.11 8.00 -9.62
N ILE A 64 10.64 7.76 -8.40
CA ILE A 64 11.33 7.02 -7.36
C ILE A 64 10.32 6.20 -6.57
N ILE A 65 10.67 4.95 -6.27
CA ILE A 65 9.89 4.10 -5.37
C ILE A 65 10.37 4.39 -3.94
N GLY A 66 9.55 5.10 -3.18
CA GLY A 66 9.76 5.25 -1.74
C GLY A 66 9.28 4.00 -0.99
N TYR A 67 10.00 3.62 0.07
CA TYR A 67 9.57 2.55 0.98
C TYR A 67 9.99 2.87 2.42
N GLU A 68 9.27 2.31 3.39
CA GLU A 68 9.56 2.51 4.80
C GLU A 68 10.89 1.86 5.21
N ARG A 69 11.56 2.43 6.23
CA ARG A 69 12.85 1.93 6.73
C ARG A 69 12.73 0.45 7.12
N ASN A 70 13.66 -0.37 6.64
CA ASN A 70 13.68 -1.83 6.84
C ASN A 70 12.42 -2.53 6.28
N GLY A 71 11.67 -1.89 5.39
CA GLY A 71 10.45 -2.44 4.81
C GLY A 71 10.68 -3.45 3.67
N LEU A 72 11.85 -3.40 3.04
CA LEU A 72 12.26 -4.31 1.99
C LEU A 72 13.58 -5.00 2.36
N LEU A 73 13.71 -6.27 1.97
CA LEU A 73 14.97 -6.99 2.08
C LEU A 73 15.99 -6.41 1.07
N PRO A 74 17.30 -6.42 1.38
CA PRO A 74 18.33 -5.91 0.46
C PRO A 74 18.24 -6.53 -0.94
N ALA A 75 18.00 -7.84 -1.04
CA ALA A 75 17.84 -8.54 -2.31
C ALA A 75 16.65 -8.04 -3.15
N VAL A 76 15.57 -7.56 -2.51
CA VAL A 76 14.42 -6.97 -3.21
C VAL A 76 14.78 -5.60 -3.76
N VAL A 77 15.51 -4.79 -2.99
CA VAL A 77 16.02 -3.48 -3.44
C VAL A 77 16.96 -3.66 -4.63
N ASP A 78 17.89 -4.61 -4.57
CA ASP A 78 18.81 -4.90 -5.67
C ASP A 78 18.06 -5.36 -6.93
N SER A 79 17.01 -6.16 -6.76
CA SER A 79 16.16 -6.61 -7.87
C SER A 79 15.40 -5.46 -8.52
N LEU A 80 14.85 -4.52 -7.72
CA LEU A 80 14.18 -3.32 -8.24
C LEU A 80 15.16 -2.42 -9.02
N LYS A 81 16.38 -2.23 -8.51
CA LYS A 81 17.44 -1.51 -9.22
C LYS A 81 17.82 -2.18 -10.53
N ALA A 82 17.91 -3.51 -10.56
CA ALA A 82 18.19 -4.27 -11.78
C ALA A 82 17.08 -4.14 -12.84
N MET A 83 15.83 -3.89 -12.41
CA MET A 83 14.70 -3.57 -13.29
C MET A 83 14.70 -2.11 -13.77
N GLY A 84 15.62 -1.28 -13.29
CA GLY A 84 15.76 0.14 -13.67
C GLY A 84 14.99 1.11 -12.78
N HIS A 85 14.44 0.67 -11.64
CA HIS A 85 13.78 1.57 -10.70
C HIS A 85 14.79 2.33 -9.84
N GLU A 86 14.53 3.61 -9.63
CA GLU A 86 15.13 4.37 -8.53
C GLU A 86 14.39 4.02 -7.24
N VAL A 87 15.15 3.65 -6.19
CA VAL A 87 14.67 3.15 -4.88
C VAL A 87 15.58 3.64 -3.75
#